data_AF-A0A9E6DKG4-F1
#
_entry.id   AF-A0A9E6DKG4-F1
#
_cell.length_a   1.000
_cell.length_b   1.000
_cell.length_c   1.000
_cell.angle_alpha   90.00
_cell.angle_beta   90.00
_cell.angle_gamma   90.00
#
_symmetry.space_group_name_H-M   'P 1'
#
loop_
_entity.id
_entity.type
_entity.pdbx_description
1 polymer ?
#
loop_
_entity_poly.entity_id
_entity_poly.type
_entity_poly.pdbx_seq_one_letter_code
_entity_poly.pdbx_strand_id
1 'polypeptide(L)'
;MDLRIFSCFLLFWSVSSCDSSEGSRRAEDASSGSAGLLCEVSDFSGLAITQDFLSTTALIVDLSGVALAGLRAQTCGLNLCISDVTNENGRVFTENPQTLVQPAFKYARGVDFVELAIPLPDTPRHELGVVVTARFPGLSEGQALLTGERAESSGVAVSLPVDGVALVDKISFRDDEQLFRAVAFPVSELGAVAGAHSFELAFGTTPVNTTFCPPVAMSFPNVHAWPPGTQIELWIHGVSVREDYAPYGGWELTSLAVVDGSGDRIETLEGVSALSLFGLRRVSGLTDAAIEASPRDSAVDR
;
A
#
# COMPACT_ATOMS: atom_id res chain seq x y z
N MET A 1 26.88 49.04 37.05
CA MET A 1 26.26 49.86 35.99
C MET A 1 24.95 49.20 35.61
N ASP A 2 23.88 49.85 36.08
CA ASP A 2 22.49 49.86 35.64
C ASP A 2 21.68 48.58 35.42
N LEU A 3 21.02 48.24 36.52
CA LEU A 3 19.77 47.52 36.69
C LEU A 3 18.60 48.35 36.10
N ARG A 4 17.71 47.76 35.29
CA ARG A 4 16.38 48.33 35.02
C ARG A 4 15.28 47.31 35.28
N ILE A 5 14.59 47.59 36.38
CA ILE A 5 13.30 47.07 36.83
C ILE A 5 12.20 47.79 36.03
N PHE A 6 11.17 47.08 35.59
CA PHE A 6 9.87 47.68 35.29
C PHE A 6 8.76 46.84 35.91
N SER A 7 7.97 47.51 36.76
CA SER A 7 6.83 47.01 37.51
C SER A 7 5.54 47.67 37.01
N CYS A 8 4.44 46.95 37.23
CA CYS A 8 3.05 47.39 37.37
C CYS A 8 2.31 47.94 36.14
N PHE A 9 1.16 47.34 35.83
CA PHE A 9 -0.15 47.98 36.11
C PHE A 9 -1.28 46.94 36.15
N LEU A 10 -2.00 46.91 37.27
CA LEU A 10 -3.28 46.23 37.52
C LEU A 10 -4.41 47.27 37.35
N LEU A 11 -5.50 46.92 36.65
CA LEU A 11 -6.85 47.49 36.83
C LEU A 11 -7.86 46.38 36.45
N PHE A 12 -8.53 45.77 37.44
CA PHE A 12 -9.92 46.01 37.84
C PHE A 12 -10.95 45.81 36.72
N TRP A 13 -11.91 44.90 36.91
CA TRP A 13 -13.37 45.15 36.84
C TRP A 13 -14.10 43.89 37.35
N SER A 14 -14.82 44.05 38.47
CA SER A 14 -15.84 43.13 38.96
C SER A 14 -17.20 43.76 38.73
N VAL A 15 -18.15 43.02 38.14
CA VAL A 15 -19.57 43.32 38.22
C VAL A 15 -20.34 42.01 38.33
N SER A 16 -21.15 41.90 39.38
CA SER A 16 -22.19 40.88 39.56
C SER A 16 -23.29 41.05 38.51
N SER A 17 -23.87 39.95 38.05
CA SER A 17 -25.30 39.92 37.76
C SER A 17 -25.85 38.51 37.97
N CYS A 18 -26.90 38.45 38.78
CA CYS A 18 -27.80 37.31 38.91
C CYS A 18 -28.78 37.28 37.73
N ASP A 19 -29.39 36.11 37.60
CA ASP A 19 -30.78 35.87 37.18
C ASP A 19 -31.05 35.73 35.67
N SER A 20 -31.52 34.53 35.31
CA SER A 20 -32.80 34.28 34.63
C SER A 20 -32.71 32.98 33.81
N SER A 21 -33.41 31.97 34.32
CA SER A 21 -33.75 30.73 33.63
C SER A 21 -34.80 30.99 32.54
N GLU A 22 -34.46 30.74 31.28
CA GLU A 22 -35.46 30.45 30.23
C GLU A 22 -34.95 29.36 29.30
N GLY A 23 -35.77 28.32 29.16
CA GLY A 23 -35.46 27.10 28.43
C GLY A 23 -35.40 27.33 26.92
N SER A 24 -34.21 27.12 26.36
CA SER A 24 -34.04 26.89 24.93
C SER A 24 -33.90 25.40 24.69
N ARG A 25 -34.99 24.76 24.24
CA ARG A 25 -34.96 23.43 23.63
C ARG A 25 -34.04 23.50 22.41
N ARG A 26 -32.77 23.12 22.58
CA ARG A 26 -31.91 22.78 21.46
C ARG A 26 -32.54 21.56 20.80
N ALA A 27 -32.93 21.73 19.54
CA ALA A 27 -33.16 20.61 18.66
C ALA A 27 -31.92 19.72 18.74
N GLU A 28 -32.13 18.50 19.19
CA GLU A 28 -31.20 17.41 18.95
C GLU A 28 -31.13 17.28 17.43
N ASP A 29 -30.11 17.92 16.84
CA ASP A 29 -29.68 17.59 15.49
C ASP A 29 -29.38 16.10 15.52
N ALA A 30 -30.33 15.33 15.01
CA ALA A 30 -30.13 13.97 14.59
C ALA A 30 -29.03 14.03 13.54
N SER A 31 -27.78 13.91 14.01
CA SER A 31 -26.63 13.52 13.23
C SER A 31 -27.06 12.22 12.57
N SER A 32 -27.58 12.32 11.34
CA SER A 32 -27.89 11.18 10.51
C SER A 32 -26.58 10.42 10.42
N GLY A 33 -26.48 9.33 11.18
CA GLY A 33 -25.39 8.40 11.08
C GLY A 33 -25.38 7.95 9.65
N SER A 34 -24.52 8.57 8.83
CA SER A 34 -24.07 7.97 7.59
C SER A 34 -23.60 6.60 8.03
N ALA A 35 -24.38 5.58 7.70
CA ALA A 35 -23.95 4.20 7.84
C ALA A 35 -22.65 4.15 7.06
N GLY A 36 -21.53 4.23 7.79
CA GLY A 36 -20.21 4.30 7.18
C GLY A 36 -20.12 3.08 6.30
N LEU A 37 -19.81 3.29 5.03
CA LEU A 37 -19.55 2.21 4.09
C LEU A 37 -18.37 1.43 4.69
N LEU A 38 -18.66 0.37 5.43
CA LEU A 38 -17.64 -0.44 6.07
C LEU A 38 -17.03 -1.26 4.95
N CYS A 39 -15.81 -0.89 4.59
CA CYS A 39 -14.92 -1.69 3.80
C CYS A 39 -14.71 -3.01 4.53
N GLU A 40 -15.32 -4.09 4.04
CA GLU A 40 -15.05 -5.42 4.57
C GLU A 40 -13.59 -5.76 4.25
N VAL A 41 -12.79 -5.93 5.28
CA VAL A 41 -11.40 -6.36 5.18
C VAL A 41 -11.32 -7.80 5.63
N SER A 42 -10.60 -8.62 4.88
CA SER A 42 -10.32 -9.99 5.26
C SER A 42 -9.27 -9.99 6.36
N ASP A 43 -9.47 -10.80 7.39
CA ASP A 43 -8.47 -11.03 8.43
C ASP A 43 -7.54 -12.16 7.99
N PHE A 44 -6.28 -11.82 7.71
CA PHE A 44 -5.23 -12.79 7.31
C PHE A 44 -4.39 -13.28 8.49
N SER A 45 -4.87 -13.15 9.73
CA SER A 45 -4.17 -13.63 10.92
C SER A 45 -3.87 -15.14 10.83
N GLY A 46 -2.67 -15.46 10.37
CA GLY A 46 -2.15 -16.81 10.26
C GLY A 46 -1.72 -17.35 11.63
N LEU A 47 -1.12 -18.55 11.63
CA LEU A 47 -0.40 -19.04 12.80
C LEU A 47 0.82 -18.15 13.02
N ALA A 48 0.67 -17.19 13.92
CA ALA A 48 1.68 -16.20 14.22
C ALA A 48 2.90 -16.87 14.88
N ILE A 49 4.04 -16.89 14.18
CA ILE A 49 5.29 -17.43 14.71
C ILE A 49 5.91 -16.37 15.60
N THR A 50 6.27 -16.73 16.83
CA THR A 50 7.02 -15.86 17.74
C THR A 50 8.48 -16.24 17.71
N GLN A 51 9.37 -15.28 17.49
CA GLN A 51 10.82 -15.51 17.49
C GLN A 51 11.58 -14.41 18.21
N ASP A 52 12.73 -14.77 18.75
CA ASP A 52 13.69 -13.80 19.27
C ASP A 52 14.37 -13.07 18.12
N PHE A 53 14.41 -11.75 18.22
CA PHE A 53 15.10 -10.86 17.31
C PHE A 53 16.27 -10.19 18.03
N LEU A 54 17.41 -10.12 17.37
CA LEU A 54 18.60 -9.42 17.86
C LEU A 54 19.01 -8.30 16.91
N SER A 55 19.22 -8.62 15.62
CA SER A 55 19.69 -7.62 14.66
C SER A 55 19.34 -7.92 13.21
N THR A 56 19.16 -6.88 12.39
CA THR A 56 19.07 -6.96 10.92
C THR A 56 20.05 -6.00 10.27
N THR A 57 20.77 -6.47 9.24
CA THR A 57 21.59 -5.63 8.35
C THR A 57 21.11 -5.75 6.90
N ALA A 58 21.05 -4.63 6.17
CA ALA A 58 20.78 -4.60 4.74
C ALA A 58 21.51 -3.44 4.05
N LEU A 59 21.78 -3.59 2.75
CA LEU A 59 22.13 -2.52 1.82
C LEU A 59 20.94 -2.30 0.87
N ILE A 60 20.37 -1.10 0.86
CA ILE A 60 19.22 -0.77 0.03
C ILE A 60 19.68 0.07 -1.17
N VAL A 61 19.33 -0.39 -2.37
CA VAL A 61 19.66 0.26 -3.63
C VAL A 61 18.41 0.46 -4.49
N ASP A 62 18.49 1.35 -5.48
CA ASP A 62 17.51 1.41 -6.56
C ASP A 62 17.80 0.39 -7.68
N LEU A 63 16.94 0.36 -8.71
CA LEU A 63 17.10 -0.52 -9.88
C LEU A 63 18.39 -0.30 -10.69
N SER A 64 19.10 0.82 -10.49
CA SER A 64 20.41 1.07 -11.12
C SER A 64 21.59 0.65 -10.22
N GLY A 65 21.31 0.13 -9.03
CA GLY A 65 22.31 -0.24 -8.03
C GLY A 65 22.82 0.94 -7.20
N VAL A 66 22.21 2.13 -7.31
CA VAL A 66 22.60 3.29 -6.52
C VAL A 66 22.08 3.14 -5.10
N ALA A 67 22.97 3.28 -4.13
CA ALA A 67 22.65 3.23 -2.70
C ALA A 67 21.70 4.38 -2.30
N LEU A 68 20.66 4.03 -1.54
CA LEU A 68 19.62 4.97 -1.14
C LEU A 68 19.82 5.42 0.31
N ALA A 69 20.29 6.66 0.52
CA ALA A 69 20.47 7.25 1.84
C ALA A 69 19.17 7.87 2.41
N GLY A 70 19.04 7.90 3.73
CA GLY A 70 17.90 8.51 4.44
C GLY A 70 16.57 7.79 4.24
N LEU A 71 16.58 6.58 3.68
CA LEU A 71 15.40 5.78 3.47
C LEU A 71 14.99 5.11 4.78
N ARG A 72 13.71 5.23 5.16
CA ARG A 72 13.16 4.52 6.31
C ARG A 72 13.23 3.02 6.08
N ALA A 73 13.73 2.30 7.08
CA ALA A 73 13.71 0.85 7.14
C ALA A 73 13.30 0.41 8.55
N GLN A 74 12.61 -0.72 8.65
CA GLN A 74 12.03 -1.19 9.89
C GLN A 74 12.11 -2.70 9.95
N THR A 75 12.47 -3.23 11.12
CA THR A 75 12.17 -4.63 11.45
C THR A 75 10.93 -4.62 12.32
N CYS A 76 9.80 -5.08 11.79
CA CYS A 76 8.54 -5.14 12.52
C CYS A 76 8.09 -6.58 12.67
N GLY A 77 7.52 -6.92 13.82
CA GLY A 77 6.51 -7.96 13.92
C GLY A 77 5.11 -7.34 13.99
N LEU A 78 4.09 -8.18 14.09
CA LEU A 78 2.70 -7.74 14.32
C LEU A 78 2.52 -7.00 15.65
N ASN A 79 3.43 -7.23 16.61
CA ASN A 79 3.37 -6.66 17.96
C ASN A 79 4.19 -5.38 18.14
N LEU A 80 5.32 -5.21 17.44
CA LEU A 80 6.20 -4.05 17.59
C LEU A 80 7.03 -3.78 16.33
N CYS A 81 7.47 -2.52 16.19
CA CYS A 81 8.36 -2.10 15.12
C CYS A 81 9.64 -1.46 15.67
N ILE A 82 10.79 -1.89 15.15
CA ILE A 82 12.10 -1.28 15.37
C ILE A 82 12.44 -0.51 14.10
N SER A 83 12.61 0.81 14.19
CA SER A 83 12.80 1.68 13.02
C SER A 83 14.20 2.26 12.99
N ASP A 84 14.75 2.43 11.79
CA ASP A 84 15.98 3.16 11.53
C ASP A 84 15.93 3.77 10.12
N VAL A 85 17.02 4.43 9.72
CA VAL A 85 17.20 5.01 8.38
C VAL A 85 18.51 4.54 7.77
N THR A 86 18.55 4.41 6.46
CA THR A 86 19.79 4.10 5.76
C THR A 86 20.78 5.26 5.86
N ASN A 87 22.06 4.94 6.03
CA ASN A 87 23.15 5.92 6.01
C ASN A 87 23.51 6.36 4.57
N GLU A 88 24.55 7.19 4.43
CA GLU A 88 25.03 7.70 3.13
C GLU A 88 25.41 6.61 2.11
N ASN A 89 25.75 5.40 2.58
CA ASN A 89 26.07 4.25 1.74
C ASN A 89 24.86 3.33 1.53
N GLY A 90 23.64 3.77 1.84
CA GLY A 90 22.41 2.98 1.72
C GLY A 90 22.30 1.82 2.71
N ARG A 91 23.17 1.75 3.73
CA ARG A 91 23.17 0.66 4.70
C ARG A 91 22.31 1.00 5.90
N VAL A 92 21.59 0.00 6.39
CA VAL A 92 20.87 0.07 7.67
C VAL A 92 21.30 -1.10 8.56
N PHE A 93 21.41 -0.82 9.85
CA PHE A 93 21.70 -1.80 10.89
C PHE A 93 20.79 -1.54 12.08
N THR A 94 19.89 -2.48 12.35
CA THR A 94 19.03 -2.43 13.55
C THR A 94 19.54 -3.45 14.54
N GLU A 95 19.75 -3.05 15.80
CA GLU A 95 20.08 -3.94 16.92
C GLU A 95 19.23 -3.56 18.12
N ASN A 96 18.27 -4.43 18.45
CA ASN A 96 17.41 -4.24 19.61
C ASN A 96 16.86 -5.62 19.99
N PRO A 97 17.44 -6.31 20.99
CA PRO A 97 16.96 -7.60 21.46
C PRO A 97 15.49 -7.52 21.90
N GLN A 98 14.60 -8.21 21.19
CA GLN A 98 13.15 -8.19 21.41
C GLN A 98 12.55 -9.53 20.97
N THR A 99 11.31 -9.81 21.36
CA THR A 99 10.54 -10.91 20.78
C THR A 99 9.53 -10.35 19.79
N LEU A 100 9.60 -10.82 18.55
CA LEU A 100 8.73 -10.38 17.45
C LEU A 100 7.78 -11.50 17.04
N VAL A 101 6.55 -11.10 16.69
CA VAL A 101 5.54 -11.99 16.11
C VAL A 101 5.53 -11.80 14.60
N GLN A 102 5.82 -12.85 13.83
CA GLN A 102 5.89 -12.86 12.37
C GLN A 102 6.73 -11.69 11.83
N PRO A 103 8.03 -11.63 12.18
CA PRO A 103 8.83 -10.48 11.81
C PRO A 103 9.09 -10.41 10.30
N ALA A 104 9.05 -9.20 9.78
CA ALA A 104 9.52 -8.86 8.44
C ALA A 104 10.37 -7.59 8.46
N PHE A 105 11.37 -7.54 7.58
CA PHE A 105 12.12 -6.34 7.29
C PHE A 105 11.43 -5.54 6.19
N LYS A 106 10.93 -4.37 6.58
CA LYS A 106 10.19 -3.43 5.75
C LYS A 106 11.08 -2.25 5.37
N TYR A 107 11.02 -1.80 4.13
CA TYR A 107 11.80 -0.66 3.67
C TYR A 107 11.09 0.15 2.59
N ALA A 108 11.53 1.40 2.49
CA ALA A 108 10.78 2.49 1.88
C ALA A 108 9.46 2.79 2.62
N ARG A 109 8.80 3.89 2.24
CA ARG A 109 7.53 4.37 2.83
C ARG A 109 6.37 4.23 1.84
N GLY A 110 6.66 3.87 0.58
CA GLY A 110 5.67 3.91 -0.49
C GLY A 110 5.42 5.31 -1.05
N VAL A 111 6.22 6.34 -0.73
CA VAL A 111 6.07 7.69 -1.32
C VAL A 111 6.97 7.86 -2.53
N ASP A 112 8.30 7.82 -2.35
CA ASP A 112 9.24 7.99 -3.47
C ASP A 112 9.66 6.67 -4.09
N PHE A 113 9.52 5.58 -3.34
CA PHE A 113 9.94 4.24 -3.72
C PHE A 113 8.89 3.22 -3.32
N VAL A 114 8.85 2.11 -4.06
CA VAL A 114 7.98 0.95 -3.77
C VAL A 114 8.29 0.43 -2.37
N GLU A 115 7.26 0.37 -1.54
CA GLU A 115 7.34 -0.21 -0.20
C GLU A 115 7.37 -1.73 -0.29
N LEU A 116 8.32 -2.36 0.39
CA LEU A 116 8.53 -3.80 0.35
C LEU A 116 8.72 -4.33 1.77
N ALA A 117 8.37 -5.59 1.96
CA ALA A 117 8.54 -6.31 3.21
C ALA A 117 9.08 -7.71 2.92
N ILE A 118 10.14 -8.10 3.63
CA ILE A 118 10.79 -9.42 3.50
C ILE A 118 10.57 -10.19 4.82
N PRO A 119 9.81 -11.30 4.81
CA PRO A 119 9.69 -12.16 5.99
C PRO A 119 11.06 -12.60 6.49
N LEU A 120 11.27 -12.51 7.80
CA LEU A 120 12.52 -12.91 8.42
C LEU A 120 12.43 -14.39 8.85
N PRO A 121 13.45 -15.22 8.56
CA PRO A 121 13.48 -16.61 9.01
C PRO A 121 13.57 -16.71 10.53
N ASP A 122 13.27 -17.88 11.11
CA ASP A 122 13.34 -18.13 12.56
C ASP A 122 14.79 -18.24 13.06
N THR A 123 15.47 -17.10 13.09
CA THR A 123 16.83 -16.91 13.59
C THR A 123 16.95 -15.50 14.20
N PRO A 124 17.78 -15.26 15.21
CA PRO A 124 17.84 -13.95 15.86
C PRO A 124 18.62 -12.88 15.08
N ARG A 125 19.50 -13.27 14.15
CA ARG A 125 20.35 -12.34 13.38
C ARG A 125 20.07 -12.50 11.90
N HIS A 126 19.87 -11.39 11.20
CA HIS A 126 19.56 -11.39 9.77
C HIS A 126 20.55 -10.54 8.99
N GLU A 127 21.13 -11.14 7.96
CA GLU A 127 21.98 -10.46 6.97
C GLU A 127 21.29 -10.58 5.61
N LEU A 128 20.56 -9.53 5.21
CA LEU A 128 19.73 -9.56 4.01
C LEU A 128 20.53 -9.28 2.73
N GLY A 129 21.80 -8.93 2.86
CA GLY A 129 22.64 -8.56 1.72
C GLY A 129 22.17 -7.28 1.05
N VAL A 130 22.03 -7.30 -0.27
CA VAL A 130 21.52 -6.19 -1.08
C VAL A 130 20.04 -6.42 -1.36
N VAL A 131 19.23 -5.41 -1.08
CA VAL A 131 17.80 -5.39 -1.40
C VAL A 131 17.50 -4.19 -2.30
N VAL A 132 16.57 -4.38 -3.23
CA VAL A 132 16.31 -3.44 -4.32
C VAL A 132 14.91 -2.85 -4.18
N THR A 133 14.75 -1.56 -4.48
CA THR A 133 13.43 -0.95 -4.66
C THR A 133 13.36 -0.12 -5.94
N ALA A 134 12.15 0.11 -6.45
CA ALA A 134 11.91 0.93 -7.62
C ALA A 134 11.43 2.32 -7.20
N ARG A 135 11.96 3.35 -7.87
CA ARG A 135 11.53 4.74 -7.67
C ARG A 135 10.23 4.99 -8.43
N PHE A 136 9.23 5.56 -7.77
CA PHE A 136 8.02 6.03 -8.44
C PHE A 136 8.30 7.26 -9.31
N PRO A 137 7.48 7.53 -10.34
CA PRO A 137 7.42 8.84 -10.98
C PRO A 137 7.31 9.98 -9.96
N GLY A 138 7.74 11.19 -10.34
CA GLY A 138 7.66 12.34 -9.45
C GLY A 138 6.21 12.67 -9.08
N LEU A 139 5.98 13.41 -7.98
CA LEU A 139 4.62 13.80 -7.57
C LEU A 139 3.86 14.55 -8.68
N SER A 140 4.56 15.33 -9.51
CA SER A 140 3.99 16.03 -10.66
C SER A 140 3.45 15.11 -11.77
N GLU A 141 3.80 13.83 -11.74
CA GLU A 141 3.33 12.80 -12.70
C GLU A 141 2.24 11.91 -12.09
N GLY A 142 1.84 12.19 -10.85
CA GLY A 142 0.73 11.50 -10.20
C GLY A 142 -0.62 12.06 -10.59
N GLN A 143 -1.66 11.23 -10.46
CA GLN A 143 -3.04 11.62 -10.73
C GLN A 143 -3.90 11.43 -9.47
N ALA A 144 -4.84 12.34 -9.23
CA ALA A 144 -5.74 12.22 -8.09
C ALA A 144 -6.67 11.01 -8.26
N LEU A 145 -6.98 10.33 -7.15
CA LEU A 145 -7.96 9.25 -7.10
C LEU A 145 -9.36 9.87 -6.90
N LEU A 146 -10.00 10.24 -8.01
CA LEU A 146 -11.31 10.87 -8.00
C LEU A 146 -12.42 9.86 -8.34
N THR A 147 -13.54 9.94 -7.63
CA THR A 147 -14.69 9.05 -7.79
C THR A 147 -15.29 9.20 -9.19
N GLY A 148 -15.58 8.08 -9.86
CA GLY A 148 -16.08 8.07 -11.24
C GLY A 148 -15.03 8.37 -12.31
N GLU A 149 -13.76 8.56 -11.93
CA GLU A 149 -12.68 8.87 -12.86
C GLU A 149 -11.64 7.74 -12.94
N ARG A 150 -10.78 7.84 -13.96
CA ARG A 150 -9.64 6.96 -14.18
C ARG A 150 -8.35 7.73 -13.88
N ALA A 151 -7.51 7.17 -13.03
CA ALA A 151 -6.15 7.64 -12.80
C ALA A 151 -5.15 6.69 -13.48
N GLU A 152 -4.12 7.23 -14.13
CA GLU A 152 -3.12 6.44 -14.85
C GLU A 152 -1.69 6.94 -14.60
N SER A 153 -0.74 6.01 -14.45
CA SER A 153 0.67 6.29 -14.25
C SER A 153 1.53 5.14 -14.77
N SER A 154 2.55 5.45 -15.58
CA SER A 154 3.44 4.45 -16.21
C SER A 154 2.69 3.30 -16.90
N GLY A 155 1.54 3.60 -17.50
CA GLY A 155 0.68 2.64 -18.18
C GLY A 155 -0.13 1.73 -17.24
N VAL A 156 0.01 1.79 -15.92
CA VAL A 156 -0.94 1.16 -14.99
C VAL A 156 -2.05 2.15 -14.71
N ALA A 157 -3.30 1.69 -14.70
CA ALA A 157 -4.43 2.54 -14.41
C ALA A 157 -5.39 1.91 -13.40
N VAL A 158 -6.09 2.80 -12.69
CA VAL A 158 -7.13 2.47 -11.71
C VAL A 158 -8.37 3.28 -12.03
N SER A 159 -9.54 2.63 -12.04
CA SER A 159 -10.81 3.27 -12.37
C SER A 159 -11.75 3.18 -11.16
N LEU A 160 -12.09 4.33 -10.58
CA LEU A 160 -12.94 4.41 -9.41
C LEU A 160 -14.40 4.49 -9.85
N PRO A 161 -15.32 3.70 -9.27
CA PRO A 161 -16.73 3.84 -9.57
C PRO A 161 -17.28 5.17 -9.00
N VAL A 162 -18.41 5.63 -9.54
CA VAL A 162 -19.00 6.95 -9.24
C VAL A 162 -19.43 7.06 -7.77
N ASP A 163 -19.80 5.93 -7.17
CA ASP A 163 -20.17 5.74 -5.77
C ASP A 163 -19.03 5.15 -4.92
N GLY A 164 -17.84 4.99 -5.51
CA GLY A 164 -16.68 4.45 -4.82
C GLY A 164 -16.01 5.45 -3.90
N VAL A 165 -15.18 4.94 -3.00
CA VAL A 165 -14.34 5.73 -2.11
C VAL A 165 -12.93 5.18 -2.12
N ALA A 166 -11.93 6.07 -2.17
CA ALA A 166 -10.53 5.76 -1.88
C ALA A 166 -10.14 6.34 -0.51
N LEU A 167 -9.75 5.48 0.40
CA LEU A 167 -9.31 5.83 1.75
C LEU A 167 -7.80 5.72 1.81
N VAL A 168 -7.12 6.86 1.74
CA VAL A 168 -5.66 6.93 1.86
C VAL A 168 -5.26 7.15 3.32
N ASP A 169 -4.21 6.45 3.79
CA ASP A 169 -3.64 6.66 5.11
C ASP A 169 -2.99 8.06 5.24
N LYS A 170 -3.74 8.98 5.85
CA LYS A 170 -3.29 10.37 6.07
C LYS A 170 -2.16 10.51 7.10
N ILE A 171 -1.84 9.45 7.85
CA ILE A 171 -0.70 9.45 8.77
C ILE A 171 0.59 9.21 7.98
N SER A 172 0.56 8.29 7.01
CA SER A 172 1.72 7.96 6.18
C SER A 172 1.89 8.89 4.98
N PHE A 173 0.79 9.46 4.46
CA PHE A 173 0.77 10.27 3.24
C PHE A 173 0.18 11.66 3.51
N ARG A 174 0.97 12.69 3.24
CA ARG A 174 0.50 14.07 3.21
C ARG A 174 -0.48 14.28 2.05
N ASP A 175 -1.33 15.31 2.13
CA ASP A 175 -2.33 15.59 1.08
C ASP A 175 -1.71 15.76 -0.32
N ASP A 176 -0.50 16.33 -0.41
CA ASP A 176 0.25 16.47 -1.68
C ASP A 176 0.92 15.18 -2.17
N GLU A 177 0.97 14.14 -1.34
CA GLU A 177 1.50 12.81 -1.68
C GLU A 177 0.39 11.81 -2.06
N GLN A 178 -0.89 12.17 -1.90
CA GLN A 178 -2.06 11.32 -2.15
C GLN A 178 -2.43 11.24 -3.65
N LEU A 179 -1.44 10.96 -4.49
CA LEU A 179 -1.57 10.86 -5.95
C LEU A 179 -1.21 9.46 -6.40
N PHE A 180 -2.10 8.86 -7.20
CA PHE A 180 -1.86 7.57 -7.84
C PHE A 180 -0.64 7.65 -8.73
N ARG A 181 0.34 6.80 -8.41
CA ARG A 181 1.52 6.56 -9.24
C ARG A 181 1.81 5.08 -9.26
N ALA A 182 2.43 4.63 -10.35
CA ALA A 182 2.85 3.25 -10.50
C ALA A 182 4.22 3.18 -11.15
N VAL A 183 4.90 2.05 -10.96
CA VAL A 183 6.18 1.76 -11.60
C VAL A 183 6.29 0.26 -11.85
N ALA A 184 6.82 -0.12 -13.00
CA ALA A 184 7.17 -1.51 -13.27
C ALA A 184 8.32 -1.94 -12.35
N PHE A 185 8.18 -3.11 -11.73
CA PHE A 185 9.19 -3.70 -10.87
C PHE A 185 9.73 -4.97 -11.55
N PRO A 186 11.01 -5.03 -11.95
CA PRO A 186 11.56 -6.22 -12.57
C PRO A 186 11.49 -7.41 -11.64
N VAL A 187 10.85 -8.50 -12.07
CA VAL A 187 10.64 -9.70 -11.23
C VAL A 187 11.96 -10.35 -10.77
N SER A 188 13.04 -10.18 -11.54
CA SER A 188 14.38 -10.64 -11.18
C SER A 188 14.95 -9.95 -9.93
N GLU A 189 14.49 -8.73 -9.62
CA GLU A 189 14.95 -7.93 -8.48
C GLU A 189 14.12 -8.16 -7.21
N LEU A 190 13.01 -8.90 -7.28
CA LEU A 190 12.19 -9.18 -6.11
C LEU A 190 12.94 -10.02 -5.07
N GLY A 191 13.82 -10.92 -5.50
CA GLY A 191 14.66 -11.73 -4.61
C GLY A 191 13.84 -12.40 -3.50
N ALA A 192 14.20 -12.14 -2.24
CA ALA A 192 13.51 -12.69 -1.07
C ALA A 192 12.06 -12.21 -0.91
N VAL A 193 11.68 -11.06 -1.50
CA VAL A 193 10.30 -10.56 -1.47
C VAL A 193 9.36 -11.50 -2.21
N ALA A 194 9.80 -12.13 -3.31
CA ALA A 194 8.96 -13.04 -4.09
C ALA A 194 8.59 -14.33 -3.35
N GLY A 195 9.35 -14.71 -2.31
CA GLY A 195 9.15 -15.98 -1.61
C GLY A 195 9.19 -17.18 -2.56
N ALA A 196 8.14 -18.00 -2.55
CA ALA A 196 7.99 -19.16 -3.44
C ALA A 196 7.26 -18.85 -4.77
N HIS A 197 6.86 -17.59 -4.99
CA HIS A 197 6.06 -17.23 -6.16
C HIS A 197 6.93 -17.02 -7.40
N SER A 198 6.45 -17.51 -8.54
CA SER A 198 7.08 -17.36 -9.86
C SER A 198 6.33 -16.31 -10.68
N PHE A 199 6.45 -15.03 -10.31
CA PHE A 199 5.83 -13.94 -11.06
C PHE A 199 6.50 -13.70 -12.41
N GLU A 200 5.71 -13.31 -13.40
CA GLU A 200 6.19 -12.94 -14.74
C GLU A 200 6.23 -11.41 -14.91
N LEU A 201 5.37 -10.67 -14.20
CA LEU A 201 5.39 -9.20 -14.11
C LEU A 201 5.20 -8.78 -12.65
N ALA A 202 5.68 -7.57 -12.32
CA ALA A 202 5.34 -6.91 -11.07
C ALA A 202 5.23 -5.40 -11.24
N PHE A 203 4.34 -4.77 -10.47
CA PHE A 203 4.11 -3.32 -10.49
C PHE A 203 3.91 -2.80 -9.08
N GLY A 204 4.74 -1.84 -8.68
CA GLY A 204 4.49 -1.07 -7.46
C GLY A 204 3.43 -0.01 -7.71
N THR A 205 2.56 0.23 -6.73
CA THR A 205 1.58 1.33 -6.76
C THR A 205 1.59 2.12 -5.46
N THR A 206 1.22 3.40 -5.52
CA THR A 206 1.18 4.33 -4.40
C THR A 206 -0.02 5.28 -4.54
N PRO A 207 -0.64 5.79 -3.46
CA PRO A 207 -0.31 5.58 -2.04
C PRO A 207 -0.54 4.14 -1.56
N VAL A 208 0.47 3.53 -0.95
CA VAL A 208 0.35 2.15 -0.45
C VAL A 208 -0.67 2.07 0.68
N ASN A 209 -1.38 0.94 0.78
CA ASN A 209 -2.50 0.74 1.70
C ASN A 209 -3.66 1.73 1.46
N THR A 210 -3.78 2.33 0.28
CA THR A 210 -5.03 2.97 -0.12
C THR A 210 -6.10 1.89 -0.21
N THR A 211 -7.16 2.01 0.57
CA THR A 211 -8.30 1.09 0.55
C THR A 211 -9.38 1.59 -0.40
N PHE A 212 -9.95 0.71 -1.22
CA PHE A 212 -11.04 1.03 -2.13
C PHE A 212 -12.33 0.31 -1.76
N CYS A 213 -13.44 1.05 -1.74
CA CYS A 213 -14.75 0.52 -1.41
C CYS A 213 -15.81 1.10 -2.37
N PRO A 214 -16.36 0.28 -3.30
CA PRO A 214 -16.06 -1.13 -3.55
C PRO A 214 -14.66 -1.35 -4.19
N PRO A 215 -14.22 -2.60 -4.41
CA PRO A 215 -13.01 -2.88 -5.18
C PRO A 215 -13.00 -2.17 -6.55
N VAL A 216 -11.84 -1.70 -6.97
CA VAL A 216 -11.67 -0.89 -8.20
C VAL A 216 -11.08 -1.71 -9.33
N ALA A 217 -11.51 -1.41 -10.55
CA ALA A 217 -10.93 -2.02 -11.74
C ALA A 217 -9.50 -1.49 -11.95
N MET A 218 -8.56 -2.41 -12.17
CA MET A 218 -7.19 -2.10 -12.53
C MET A 218 -6.83 -2.66 -13.90
N SER A 219 -5.97 -1.91 -14.58
CA SER A 219 -5.51 -2.17 -15.93
C SER A 219 -3.98 -2.07 -15.96
N PHE A 220 -3.31 -3.13 -16.38
CA PHE A 220 -1.84 -3.21 -16.46
C PHE A 220 -1.39 -3.34 -17.92
N PRO A 221 -0.19 -2.87 -18.28
CA PRO A 221 0.34 -3.09 -19.63
C PRO A 221 0.76 -4.55 -19.82
N ASN A 222 0.35 -5.18 -20.94
CA ASN A 222 0.73 -6.54 -21.32
C ASN A 222 2.10 -6.57 -22.03
N VAL A 223 3.16 -6.21 -21.31
CA VAL A 223 4.52 -6.07 -21.90
C VAL A 223 5.13 -7.40 -22.38
N HIS A 224 4.57 -8.54 -21.98
CA HIS A 224 4.95 -9.87 -22.48
C HIS A 224 4.22 -10.28 -23.77
N ALA A 225 3.30 -9.44 -24.27
CA ALA A 225 2.48 -9.73 -25.44
C ALA A 225 1.79 -11.11 -25.34
N TRP A 226 1.28 -11.45 -24.14
CA TRP A 226 0.45 -12.62 -23.97
C TRP A 226 -0.79 -12.53 -24.89
N PRO A 227 -1.28 -13.64 -25.47
CA PRO A 227 -2.42 -13.59 -26.37
C PRO A 227 -3.68 -13.04 -25.70
N PRO A 228 -4.57 -12.35 -26.44
CA PRO A 228 -5.91 -11.98 -25.98
C PRO A 228 -6.64 -13.15 -25.32
N GLY A 229 -7.31 -12.90 -24.20
CA GLY A 229 -8.03 -13.92 -23.43
C GLY A 229 -7.17 -14.76 -22.47
N THR A 230 -5.85 -14.54 -22.41
CA THR A 230 -5.00 -15.21 -21.42
C THR A 230 -5.43 -14.83 -20.00
N GLN A 231 -5.72 -15.84 -19.17
CA GLN A 231 -6.07 -15.65 -17.77
C GLN A 231 -4.83 -15.47 -16.89
N ILE A 232 -4.88 -14.48 -16.02
CA ILE A 232 -3.79 -14.02 -15.18
C ILE A 232 -4.23 -14.05 -13.72
N GLU A 233 -3.38 -14.55 -12.84
CA GLU A 233 -3.53 -14.36 -11.40
C GLU A 233 -2.87 -13.04 -10.99
N LEU A 234 -3.60 -12.19 -10.29
CA LEU A 234 -3.08 -10.95 -9.69
C LEU A 234 -2.92 -11.14 -8.18
N TRP A 235 -1.68 -11.07 -7.73
CA TRP A 235 -1.29 -11.21 -6.33
C TRP A 235 -0.92 -9.86 -5.75
N ILE A 236 -1.26 -9.61 -4.49
CA ILE A 236 -0.92 -8.38 -3.75
C ILE A 236 0.07 -8.70 -2.62
N HIS A 237 1.10 -7.86 -2.47
CA HIS A 237 2.10 -7.98 -1.42
C HIS A 237 1.65 -7.29 -0.12
N GLY A 238 1.74 -7.98 1.01
CA GLY A 238 1.39 -7.43 2.33
C GLY A 238 2.54 -6.64 2.95
N VAL A 239 2.39 -5.31 3.03
CA VAL A 239 3.38 -4.41 3.69
C VAL A 239 2.86 -3.77 4.97
N SER A 240 1.60 -4.00 5.32
CA SER A 240 0.95 -3.51 6.53
C SER A 240 0.91 -4.61 7.59
N VAL A 241 1.28 -4.25 8.82
CA VAL A 241 1.18 -5.14 9.99
C VAL A 241 -0.25 -5.47 10.39
N ARG A 242 -1.23 -4.72 9.87
CA ARG A 242 -2.65 -5.02 10.10
C ARG A 242 -3.14 -6.21 9.29
N GLU A 243 -2.40 -6.60 8.25
CA GLU A 243 -2.73 -7.74 7.41
C GLU A 243 -4.16 -7.68 6.83
N ASP A 244 -4.67 -6.48 6.52
CA ASP A 244 -6.06 -6.31 6.05
C ASP A 244 -6.31 -6.92 4.64
N TYR A 245 -5.24 -7.15 3.85
CA TYR A 245 -5.33 -7.55 2.43
C TYR A 245 -4.40 -8.69 2.00
N ALA A 246 -3.33 -8.92 2.75
CA ALA A 246 -2.37 -10.00 2.54
C ALA A 246 -1.58 -10.23 3.83
N PRO A 247 -1.04 -11.44 4.03
CA PRO A 247 -0.14 -11.71 5.16
C PRO A 247 1.06 -10.75 5.15
N TYR A 248 1.52 -10.33 6.33
CA TYR A 248 2.60 -9.38 6.45
C TYR A 248 3.92 -9.98 5.94
N GLY A 249 4.51 -9.33 4.93
CA GLY A 249 5.64 -9.82 4.15
C GLY A 249 5.30 -10.95 3.16
N GLY A 250 4.04 -11.37 3.10
CA GLY A 250 3.56 -12.42 2.21
C GLY A 250 2.79 -11.89 1.01
N TRP A 251 2.26 -12.82 0.23
CA TRP A 251 1.46 -12.56 -0.95
C TRP A 251 0.11 -13.23 -0.84
N GLU A 252 -0.92 -12.57 -1.37
CA GLU A 252 -2.28 -13.11 -1.45
C GLU A 252 -2.84 -12.95 -2.86
N LEU A 253 -3.61 -13.92 -3.34
CA LEU A 253 -4.35 -13.80 -4.59
C LEU A 253 -5.51 -12.82 -4.38
N THR A 254 -5.43 -11.63 -4.98
CA THR A 254 -6.46 -10.60 -4.77
C THR A 254 -7.51 -10.55 -5.88
N SER A 255 -7.17 -11.00 -7.10
CA SER A 255 -8.06 -10.92 -8.25
C SER A 255 -7.61 -11.87 -9.34
N LEU A 256 -8.55 -12.32 -10.17
CA LEU A 256 -8.23 -12.79 -11.51
C LEU A 256 -8.22 -11.62 -12.50
N ALA A 257 -7.43 -11.75 -13.55
CA ALA A 257 -7.36 -10.79 -14.63
C ALA A 257 -7.31 -11.50 -15.98
N VAL A 258 -7.55 -10.75 -17.06
CA VAL A 258 -7.52 -11.28 -18.42
C VAL A 258 -6.81 -10.31 -19.35
N VAL A 259 -6.05 -10.84 -20.31
CA VAL A 259 -5.57 -10.03 -21.43
C VAL A 259 -6.76 -9.63 -22.28
N ASP A 260 -6.92 -8.34 -22.53
CA ASP A 260 -8.04 -7.78 -23.26
C ASP A 260 -8.07 -8.22 -24.73
N GLY A 261 -9.12 -7.81 -25.46
CA GLY A 261 -9.29 -8.17 -26.87
C GLY A 261 -8.22 -7.62 -27.81
N SER A 262 -7.57 -6.51 -27.43
CA SER A 262 -6.47 -5.91 -28.21
C SER A 262 -5.16 -6.67 -28.03
N GLY A 263 -4.95 -7.29 -26.87
CA GLY A 263 -3.68 -7.91 -26.50
C GLY A 263 -2.72 -6.95 -25.81
N ASP A 264 -3.10 -5.68 -25.62
CA ASP A 264 -2.21 -4.65 -25.07
C ASP A 264 -2.35 -4.50 -23.55
N ARG A 265 -3.47 -4.94 -22.98
CA ARG A 265 -3.82 -4.70 -21.57
C ARG A 265 -4.16 -5.97 -20.82
N ILE A 266 -3.87 -5.98 -19.54
CA ILE A 266 -4.36 -6.97 -18.57
C ILE A 266 -5.36 -6.27 -17.67
N GLU A 267 -6.62 -6.71 -17.68
CA GLU A 267 -7.72 -6.10 -16.95
C GLU A 267 -8.18 -7.02 -15.82
N THR A 268 -8.31 -6.49 -14.61
CA THR A 268 -8.88 -7.25 -13.48
C THR A 268 -10.35 -7.58 -13.72
N LEU A 269 -10.77 -8.79 -13.39
CA LEU A 269 -12.16 -9.23 -13.51
C LEU A 269 -13.01 -8.80 -12.30
N GLU A 270 -12.44 -8.84 -11.10
CA GLU A 270 -13.15 -8.59 -9.84
C GLU A 270 -12.73 -7.26 -9.19
N GLY A 271 -11.74 -6.58 -9.78
CA GLY A 271 -11.09 -5.41 -9.20
C GLY A 271 -10.13 -5.76 -8.06
N VAL A 272 -9.62 -4.72 -7.39
CA VAL A 272 -8.77 -4.85 -6.20
C VAL A 272 -9.24 -3.93 -5.08
N SER A 273 -9.05 -4.35 -3.84
CA SER A 273 -9.46 -3.59 -2.65
C SER A 273 -8.39 -2.66 -2.11
N ALA A 274 -7.13 -2.78 -2.57
CA ALA A 274 -6.03 -1.96 -2.07
C ALA A 274 -4.90 -1.74 -3.08
N LEU A 275 -4.11 -0.67 -2.87
CA LEU A 275 -2.85 -0.43 -3.58
C LEU A 275 -1.64 -0.98 -2.80
N SER A 276 -0.77 -1.71 -3.49
CA SER A 276 0.53 -2.20 -2.99
C SER A 276 1.49 -2.53 -4.15
N LEU A 277 2.49 -3.37 -3.91
CA LEU A 277 3.17 -4.13 -4.96
C LEU A 277 2.26 -5.27 -5.42
N PHE A 278 2.08 -5.37 -6.74
CA PHE A 278 1.38 -6.48 -7.39
C PHE A 278 2.34 -7.39 -8.13
N GLY A 279 2.09 -8.69 -8.06
CA GLY A 279 2.75 -9.73 -8.84
C GLY A 279 1.74 -10.41 -9.77
N LEU A 280 2.09 -10.59 -11.04
CA LEU A 280 1.22 -11.19 -12.04
C LEU A 280 1.89 -12.42 -12.63
N ARG A 281 1.11 -13.48 -12.84
CA ARG A 281 1.52 -14.67 -13.59
C ARG A 281 0.33 -15.30 -14.30
N ARG A 282 0.58 -16.04 -15.36
CA ARG A 282 -0.49 -16.82 -16.01
C ARG A 282 -1.02 -17.90 -15.07
N VAL A 283 -2.32 -18.18 -15.15
CA VAL A 283 -2.94 -19.32 -14.45
C VAL A 283 -2.32 -20.62 -14.98
N SER A 284 -1.64 -21.38 -14.13
CA SER A 284 -1.05 -22.65 -14.52
C SER A 284 -2.12 -23.74 -14.61
N GLY A 285 -2.11 -24.55 -15.67
CA GLY A 285 -2.94 -25.75 -15.77
C GLY A 285 -4.31 -25.59 -16.42
N LEU A 286 -4.62 -24.42 -16.99
CA LEU A 286 -5.68 -24.32 -18.00
C LEU A 286 -5.16 -24.98 -19.27
N THR A 287 -5.52 -26.25 -19.47
CA THR A 287 -5.44 -26.85 -20.79
C THR A 287 -6.40 -26.09 -21.71
N ASP A 288 -5.99 -25.86 -22.96
CA ASP A 288 -6.71 -25.06 -23.96
C ASP A 288 -8.22 -25.42 -24.11
N ALA A 289 -8.62 -26.61 -23.66
CA ALA A 289 -9.99 -27.10 -23.63
C ALA A 289 -10.98 -26.26 -22.78
N ALA A 290 -10.51 -25.43 -21.83
CA ALA A 290 -11.40 -24.58 -21.02
C ALA A 290 -11.75 -23.24 -21.68
N ILE A 291 -11.01 -22.83 -22.72
CA ILE A 291 -11.18 -21.51 -23.36
C ILE A 291 -12.28 -21.54 -24.45
N GLU A 292 -12.59 -22.71 -25.03
CA GLU A 292 -13.62 -22.85 -26.08
C GLU A 292 -15.08 -22.84 -25.55
N ALA A 293 -15.32 -22.79 -24.23
CA ALA A 293 -16.67 -22.89 -23.66
C ALA A 293 -17.33 -21.55 -23.27
N SER A 294 -16.75 -20.40 -23.63
CA SER A 294 -17.43 -19.11 -23.43
C SER A 294 -18.14 -18.69 -24.72
N PRO A 295 -19.49 -18.75 -24.79
CA PRO A 295 -20.22 -18.32 -25.96
C PRO A 295 -20.12 -16.80 -26.11
N ARG A 296 -19.10 -16.35 -26.84
CA ARG A 296 -19.03 -14.99 -27.41
C ARG A 296 -19.97 -14.90 -28.61
N ASP A 297 -21.26 -15.09 -28.39
CA ASP A 297 -22.29 -14.68 -29.36
C ASP A 297 -23.62 -14.50 -28.66
N SER A 298 -23.87 -13.25 -28.26
CA SER A 298 -25.22 -12.71 -28.20
C SER A 298 -25.14 -11.35 -28.86
N ALA A 299 -25.14 -11.37 -30.19
CA ALA A 299 -25.48 -10.22 -30.99
C ALA A 299 -26.79 -9.62 -30.44
N VAL A 300 -26.70 -8.41 -29.90
CA VAL A 300 -27.84 -7.57 -29.61
C VAL A 300 -28.26 -6.97 -30.95
N ASP A 301 -29.15 -7.65 -31.65
CA ASP A 301 -29.99 -7.02 -32.67
C ASP A 301 -30.96 -6.07 -31.96
N ARG A 302 -30.79 -4.76 -32.20
CA ARG A 302 -31.82 -3.73 -32.03
C ARG A 302 -31.76 -2.76 -33.18
#